data_AF-A0A8S3RAP0-F1
#
_entry.id   AF-A0A8S3RAP0-F1
#
_cell.length_a   1.000
_cell.length_b   1.000
_cell.length_c   1.000
_cell.angle_alpha   90.00
_cell.angle_beta   90.00
_cell.angle_gamma   90.00
#
_symmetry.space_group_name_H-M   'P 1'
#
loop_
_entity.id
_entity.type
_entity.pdbx_description
1 polymer ?
#
loop_
_entity_poly.entity_id
_entity_poly.type
_entity_poly.pdbx_seq_one_letter_code
_entity_poly.pdbx_strand_id
1 'polypeptide(L)'
;MFPGEVEFKGLKLDKLEMKRFLNGWLTDKHIDIYVASIMEQYQRKDIKVLLVAWFKEKISLHHTMEQYDKVMEKSCLLIPVNIDDQHWVLLSILPTEKRIVYMDPLGNFDKKVFQNVKKYLQMYVYMTTQSKLKEDEWQLHIPSKSCIPLQPDGSSCGVYV
;
A
#
# COMPACT_ATOMS: atom_id res chain seq x y z
N MET A 1 -12.61 2.28 -28.34
CA MET A 1 -11.21 2.75 -28.46
C MET A 1 -10.75 3.09 -27.06
N PHE A 2 -9.76 2.38 -26.51
CA PHE A 2 -9.19 2.77 -25.22
C PHE A 2 -8.42 4.09 -25.39
N PRO A 3 -8.46 5.01 -24.40
CA PRO A 3 -7.67 6.23 -24.46
C PRO A 3 -6.19 5.85 -24.60
N GLY A 4 -5.49 6.50 -25.54
CA GLY A 4 -4.09 6.19 -25.83
C GLY A 4 -3.13 6.54 -24.68
N GLU A 5 -3.56 7.40 -23.76
CA GLU A 5 -2.86 7.80 -22.55
C GLU A 5 -3.89 8.16 -21.47
N VAL A 6 -3.54 7.94 -20.21
CA VAL A 6 -4.34 8.36 -19.05
C VAL A 6 -3.44 9.18 -18.13
N GLU A 7 -3.93 10.32 -17.65
CA GLU A 7 -3.22 11.13 -16.65
C GLU A 7 -4.14 11.44 -15.47
N PHE A 8 -3.63 11.27 -14.27
CA PHE A 8 -4.33 11.57 -13.03
C PHE A 8 -3.36 12.14 -12.00
N LYS A 9 -3.55 13.40 -11.62
CA LYS A 9 -2.73 14.11 -10.60
C LYS A 9 -1.22 14.02 -10.85
N GLY A 10 -0.81 14.16 -12.10
CA GLY A 10 0.60 14.09 -12.52
C GLY A 10 1.16 12.67 -12.67
N LEU A 11 0.38 11.63 -12.38
CA LEU A 11 0.70 10.25 -12.72
C LEU A 11 0.19 9.95 -14.13
N LYS A 12 1.03 9.35 -14.98
CA LYS A 12 0.70 9.07 -16.40
C LYS A 12 0.85 7.59 -16.74
N LEU A 13 -0.19 7.02 -17.34
CA LEU A 13 -0.15 5.75 -18.07
C LEU A 13 0.07 6.06 -19.55
N ASP A 14 1.23 5.68 -20.05
CA ASP A 14 1.54 5.72 -21.48
C ASP A 14 0.99 4.46 -22.18
N LYS A 15 1.19 4.38 -23.50
CA LYS A 15 0.76 3.23 -24.31
C LYS A 15 1.34 1.90 -23.84
N LEU A 16 2.56 1.89 -23.30
CA LEU A 16 3.21 0.67 -22.81
C LEU A 16 2.56 0.20 -21.51
N GLU A 17 2.31 1.11 -20.57
CA GLU A 17 1.57 0.83 -19.34
C GLU A 17 0.16 0.31 -19.66
N MET A 18 -0.56 0.99 -20.56
CA MET A 18 -1.88 0.52 -21.02
C MET A 18 -1.82 -0.89 -21.64
N LYS A 19 -0.76 -1.21 -22.40
CA LYS A 19 -0.55 -2.56 -22.93
C LYS A 19 -0.28 -3.58 -21.83
N ARG A 20 0.44 -3.24 -20.76
CA ARG A 20 0.66 -4.12 -19.61
C ARG A 20 -0.64 -4.44 -18.90
N PHE A 21 -1.47 -3.44 -18.64
CA PHE A 21 -2.82 -3.61 -18.08
C PHE A 21 -3.64 -4.62 -18.88
N LEU A 22 -3.70 -4.45 -20.21
CA LEU A 22 -4.48 -5.34 -21.08
C LEU A 22 -3.97 -6.78 -21.13
N ASN A 23 -2.71 -7.01 -20.77
CA ASN A 23 -2.13 -8.36 -20.65
C ASN A 23 -2.19 -8.90 -19.21
N GLY A 24 -2.96 -8.26 -18.32
CA GLY A 24 -3.15 -8.70 -16.94
C GLY A 24 -2.00 -8.37 -16.00
N TRP A 25 -1.07 -7.49 -16.38
CA TRP A 25 0.04 -7.08 -15.52
C TRP A 25 -0.13 -5.65 -15.03
N LEU A 26 -0.52 -5.50 -13.76
CA LEU A 26 -0.61 -4.21 -13.11
C LEU A 26 0.74 -3.78 -12.56
N THR A 27 1.12 -2.56 -12.89
CA THR A 27 2.34 -1.90 -12.40
C THR A 27 2.00 -0.94 -11.28
N ASP A 28 3.03 -0.45 -10.58
CA ASP A 28 2.90 0.58 -9.54
C ASP A 28 2.06 1.78 -9.98
N LYS A 29 2.22 2.23 -11.25
CA LYS A 29 1.45 3.36 -11.78
C LYS A 29 -0.04 3.06 -11.90
N HIS A 30 -0.39 1.83 -12.28
CA HIS A 30 -1.79 1.43 -12.40
C HIS A 30 -2.47 1.45 -11.03
N ILE A 31 -1.83 0.83 -10.04
CA ILE A 31 -2.32 0.77 -8.66
C ILE A 31 -2.40 2.19 -8.06
N ASP A 32 -1.35 2.99 -8.19
CA ASP A 32 -1.31 4.35 -7.63
C ASP A 32 -2.40 5.24 -8.23
N ILE A 33 -2.61 5.20 -9.55
CA ILE A 33 -3.68 5.97 -10.21
C ILE A 33 -5.05 5.48 -9.77
N TYR A 34 -5.28 4.17 -9.75
CA TYR A 34 -6.57 3.60 -9.38
C TYR A 34 -6.96 3.96 -7.95
N VAL A 35 -6.06 3.72 -7.00
CA VAL A 35 -6.34 3.98 -5.60
C VAL A 35 -6.46 5.47 -5.31
N ALA A 36 -5.64 6.31 -5.94
CA ALA A 36 -5.77 7.76 -5.82
C ALA A 36 -7.12 8.27 -6.40
N SER A 37 -7.60 7.66 -7.49
CA SER A 37 -8.92 7.96 -8.08
C SER A 37 -10.06 7.57 -7.15
N ILE A 38 -9.99 6.38 -6.53
CA ILE A 38 -10.97 5.95 -5.52
C ILE A 38 -11.00 6.92 -4.34
N MET A 39 -9.84 7.29 -3.79
CA MET A 39 -9.78 8.21 -2.65
C MET A 39 -10.39 9.58 -2.97
N GLU A 40 -10.20 10.08 -4.20
CA GLU A 40 -10.84 11.31 -4.66
C GLU A 40 -12.35 11.16 -4.82
N GLN A 41 -12.80 10.07 -5.45
CA GLN A 41 -14.22 9.81 -5.67
C GLN A 41 -15.01 9.71 -4.36
N TYR A 42 -14.47 9.01 -3.36
CA TYR A 42 -15.16 8.76 -2.09
C TYR A 42 -14.88 9.81 -1.00
N GLN A 43 -13.91 10.71 -1.22
CA GLN A 43 -13.56 11.81 -0.30
C GLN A 43 -13.34 11.37 1.17
N ARG A 44 -12.82 10.15 1.39
CA ARG A 44 -12.58 9.57 2.71
C ARG A 44 -11.37 10.21 3.39
N LYS A 45 -11.60 11.31 4.12
CA LYS A 45 -10.55 12.07 4.82
C LYS A 45 -9.91 11.30 5.99
N ASP A 46 -10.60 10.29 6.50
CA ASP A 46 -10.21 9.40 7.59
C ASP A 46 -9.28 8.26 7.14
N ILE A 47 -9.20 8.01 5.82
CA ILE A 47 -8.31 7.02 5.21
C ILE A 47 -7.20 7.76 4.46
N LYS A 48 -5.98 7.25 4.53
CA LYS A 48 -4.87 7.71 3.68
C LYS A 48 -4.26 6.52 2.96
N VAL A 49 -4.05 6.66 1.66
CA VAL A 49 -3.26 5.68 0.91
C VAL A 49 -1.84 6.17 0.79
N LEU A 50 -0.90 5.30 1.14
CA LEU A 50 0.52 5.50 0.87
C LEU A 50 0.81 4.86 -0.48
N LEU A 51 0.96 5.71 -1.50
CA LEU A 51 1.25 5.29 -2.87
C LEU A 51 2.51 4.42 -2.90
N VAL A 52 2.54 3.43 -3.79
CA VAL A 52 3.60 2.43 -3.91
C VAL A 52 4.95 3.10 -4.13
N ALA A 53 5.02 4.02 -5.09
CA ALA A 53 6.25 4.75 -5.40
C ALA A 53 6.75 5.53 -4.17
N TRP A 54 5.83 6.21 -3.47
CA TRP A 54 6.14 6.98 -2.27
C TRP A 54 6.62 6.08 -1.13
N PHE A 55 5.98 4.93 -0.93
CA PHE A 55 6.32 3.99 0.14
C PHE A 55 7.69 3.33 -0.08
N LYS A 56 8.00 2.94 -1.33
CA LYS A 56 9.32 2.41 -1.72
C LYS A 56 10.44 3.42 -1.44
N GLU A 57 10.22 4.71 -1.73
CA GLU A 57 11.15 5.79 -1.40
C GLU A 57 11.34 5.96 0.12
N LYS A 58 10.26 5.84 0.89
CA LYS A 58 10.27 6.05 2.35
C LYS A 58 10.95 4.96 3.14
N ILE A 59 10.91 3.70 2.68
CA ILE A 59 11.63 2.59 3.32
C ILE A 59 13.13 2.61 2.98
N SER A 60 13.50 3.11 1.80
CA SER A 60 14.88 3.06 1.28
C SER A 60 15.79 4.17 1.82
N LEU A 61 15.25 5.33 2.19
CA LEU A 61 16.04 6.49 2.63
C LEU A 61 15.85 6.82 4.11
N HIS A 62 16.88 7.39 4.73
CA HIS A 62 16.85 7.93 6.09
C HIS A 62 16.28 9.37 6.03
N HIS A 63 14.96 9.51 6.11
CA HIS A 63 14.26 10.78 5.89
C HIS A 63 14.21 11.71 7.11
N THR A 64 14.04 13.02 6.87
CA THR A 64 13.87 14.12 7.84
C THR A 64 12.42 14.30 8.33
N MET A 65 12.22 14.99 9.46
CA MET A 65 10.94 15.11 10.19
C MET A 65 9.77 15.71 9.39
N GLU A 66 10.02 16.59 8.41
CA GLU A 66 8.97 17.32 7.68
C GLU A 66 8.08 16.45 6.76
N GLN A 67 8.48 15.21 6.47
CA GLN A 67 7.79 14.34 5.50
C GLN A 67 6.91 13.26 6.14
N TYR A 68 6.98 13.11 7.46
CA TYR A 68 6.05 12.27 8.21
C TYR A 68 4.81 13.11 8.50
N ASP A 69 3.98 13.27 7.48
CA ASP A 69 2.67 13.89 7.57
C ASP A 69 1.88 13.34 8.77
N LYS A 70 0.76 13.99 9.10
CA LYS A 70 -0.29 13.55 10.05
C LYS A 70 -0.98 12.23 9.66
N VAL A 71 -0.27 11.35 8.96
CA VAL A 71 -0.66 10.02 8.52
C VAL A 71 -1.18 9.19 9.69
N MET A 72 -0.55 9.21 10.86
CA MET A 72 -1.05 8.45 12.03
C MET A 72 -2.26 9.09 12.73
N GLU A 73 -2.68 10.30 12.33
CA GLU A 73 -3.97 10.87 12.77
C GLU A 73 -5.15 10.27 11.97
N LYS A 74 -4.87 9.44 10.96
CA LYS A 74 -5.87 8.74 10.16
C LYS A 74 -6.36 7.49 10.88
N SER A 75 -7.63 7.15 10.64
CA SER A 75 -8.22 5.92 11.16
C SER A 75 -7.65 4.67 10.48
N CYS A 76 -7.26 4.80 9.21
CA CYS A 76 -6.75 3.71 8.41
C CYS A 76 -5.72 4.22 7.38
N LEU A 77 -4.62 3.49 7.26
CA LEU A 77 -3.65 3.64 6.19
C LEU A 77 -3.73 2.44 5.28
N LEU A 78 -3.84 2.64 3.98
CA LEU A 78 -3.74 1.57 2.98
C LEU A 78 -2.39 1.65 2.29
N ILE A 79 -1.72 0.52 2.17
CA ILE A 79 -0.38 0.42 1.57
C ILE A 79 -0.38 -0.76 0.61
N PRO A 80 -0.61 -0.52 -0.69
CA PRO A 80 -0.35 -1.52 -1.70
C PRO A 80 1.16 -1.79 -1.76
N VAL A 81 1.56 -3.05 -1.81
CA VAL A 81 2.96 -3.45 -1.86
C VAL A 81 3.16 -4.42 -3.02
N ASN A 82 4.08 -4.03 -3.90
CA ASN A 82 4.59 -4.86 -4.97
C ASN A 82 5.81 -5.64 -4.46
N ILE A 83 5.70 -6.97 -4.42
CA ILE A 83 6.75 -7.89 -4.00
C ILE A 83 7.47 -8.37 -5.27
N ASP A 84 8.74 -7.97 -5.39
CA ASP A 84 9.66 -8.39 -6.45
C ASP A 84 9.11 -8.22 -7.89
N ASP A 85 8.26 -7.20 -8.09
CA ASP A 85 7.58 -6.88 -9.36
C ASP A 85 6.70 -8.02 -9.93
N GLN A 86 6.27 -8.94 -9.07
CA GLN A 86 5.56 -10.16 -9.46
C GLN A 86 4.26 -10.40 -8.69
N HIS A 87 4.16 -9.89 -7.45
CA HIS A 87 3.02 -10.18 -6.59
C HIS A 87 2.57 -8.95 -5.82
N TRP A 88 1.26 -8.73 -5.78
CA TRP A 88 0.64 -7.60 -5.10
C TRP A 88 -0.03 -8.05 -3.82
N VAL A 89 0.24 -7.33 -2.74
CA VAL A 89 -0.47 -7.46 -1.45
C VAL A 89 -0.92 -6.11 -0.96
N LEU A 90 -1.91 -6.09 -0.08
CA LEU A 90 -2.40 -4.87 0.55
C LEU A 90 -2.18 -4.95 2.06
N LEU A 91 -1.56 -3.92 2.63
CA LEU A 91 -1.59 -3.72 4.08
C LEU A 91 -2.59 -2.65 4.47
N SER A 92 -3.25 -2.87 5.59
CA SER A 92 -3.95 -1.82 6.33
C SER A 92 -3.26 -1.59 7.67
N ILE A 93 -2.98 -0.33 8.00
CA ILE A 93 -2.54 0.05 9.35
C ILE A 93 -3.70 0.78 10.00
N LEU A 94 -4.08 0.33 11.19
CA LEU A 94 -5.15 0.88 12.01
C LEU A 94 -4.51 1.51 13.25
N PRO A 95 -4.18 2.82 13.24
CA PRO A 95 -3.35 3.41 14.28
C PRO A 95 -3.98 3.39 15.67
N THR A 96 -5.29 3.64 15.75
CA THR A 96 -6.04 3.61 17.01
C THR A 96 -6.04 2.22 17.64
N GLU A 97 -6.08 1.16 16.83
CA GLU A 97 -6.06 -0.24 17.28
C GLU A 97 -4.64 -0.78 17.48
N LYS A 98 -3.62 0.00 17.08
CA LYS A 98 -2.24 -0.47 16.94
C LYS A 98 -2.16 -1.80 16.17
N ARG A 99 -2.91 -1.92 15.08
CA ARG A 99 -3.04 -3.16 14.32
C ARG A 99 -2.55 -2.98 12.88
N ILE A 100 -1.85 -3.98 12.37
CA ILE A 100 -1.45 -4.09 10.97
C ILE A 100 -2.18 -5.31 10.40
N VAL A 101 -2.99 -5.11 9.39
CA VAL A 101 -3.69 -6.17 8.66
C VAL A 101 -2.94 -6.45 7.37
N TYR A 102 -2.54 -7.70 7.14
CA TYR A 102 -1.87 -8.13 5.92
C TYR A 102 -2.84 -8.95 5.06
N MET A 103 -3.17 -8.44 3.87
CA MET A 103 -4.09 -9.09 2.94
C MET A 103 -3.32 -9.50 1.69
N ASP A 104 -3.30 -10.82 1.44
CA ASP A 104 -2.68 -11.41 0.27
C ASP A 104 -3.75 -12.13 -0.56
N PRO A 105 -3.97 -11.74 -1.81
CA PRO A 105 -4.87 -12.45 -2.73
C PRO A 105 -4.57 -13.94 -2.89
N LEU A 106 -3.32 -14.39 -2.73
CA LEU A 106 -2.93 -15.81 -2.74
C LEU A 106 -3.06 -16.47 -1.36
N GLY A 107 -3.35 -15.69 -0.31
CA GLY A 107 -3.47 -16.16 1.06
C GLY A 107 -2.15 -16.63 1.68
N ASN A 108 -1.02 -16.11 1.19
CA ASN A 108 0.30 -16.33 1.78
C ASN A 108 0.63 -15.20 2.77
N PHE A 109 1.81 -15.29 3.38
CA PHE A 109 2.35 -14.26 4.25
C PHE A 109 3.85 -14.06 3.98
N ASP A 110 4.21 -12.86 3.52
CA ASP A 110 5.61 -12.46 3.39
C ASP A 110 6.08 -11.67 4.62
N LYS A 111 6.95 -12.31 5.41
CA LYS A 111 7.56 -11.72 6.61
C LYS A 111 8.41 -10.48 6.30
N LYS A 112 9.05 -10.40 5.13
CA LYS A 112 9.89 -9.25 4.74
C LYS A 112 9.04 -8.00 4.55
N VAL A 113 7.89 -8.14 3.90
CA VAL A 113 6.93 -7.04 3.73
C VAL A 113 6.50 -6.49 5.08
N PHE A 114 6.13 -7.38 6.00
CA PHE A 114 5.77 -6.99 7.36
C PHE A 114 6.92 -6.27 8.09
N GLN A 115 8.15 -6.77 7.99
CA GLN A 115 9.33 -6.13 8.59
C GLN A 115 9.58 -4.71 8.05
N ASN A 116 9.42 -4.52 6.74
CA ASN A 116 9.58 -3.20 6.10
C ASN A 116 8.53 -2.20 6.60
N VAL A 117 7.28 -2.63 6.74
CA VAL A 117 6.18 -1.80 7.29
C VAL A 117 6.43 -1.50 8.77
N LYS A 118 6.86 -2.49 9.56
CA LYS A 118 7.23 -2.29 10.96
C LYS A 118 8.36 -1.26 11.10
N LYS A 119 9.38 -1.33 10.23
CA LYS A 119 10.47 -0.34 10.18
C LYS A 119 9.95 1.06 9.86
N TYR A 120 9.08 1.19 8.86
CA TYR A 120 8.43 2.46 8.55
C TYR A 120 7.68 3.04 9.76
N LEU A 121 6.90 2.21 10.46
CA LEU A 121 6.17 2.63 11.67
C LEU A 121 7.11 3.04 12.82
N GLN A 122 8.18 2.28 13.04
CA GLN A 122 9.19 2.62 14.05
C GLN A 122 9.83 3.98 13.74
N MET A 123 10.18 4.21 12.48
CA MET A 123 10.73 5.49 12.03
C MET A 123 9.70 6.62 12.21
N TYR A 124 8.45 6.42 11.81
CA TYR A 124 7.38 7.41 12.02
C TYR A 124 7.24 7.80 13.49
N VAL A 125 7.09 6.81 14.38
CA VAL A 125 6.86 7.07 15.82
C VAL A 125 8.06 7.77 16.42
N TYR A 126 9.27 7.33 16.08
CA TYR A 126 10.49 7.99 16.54
C TYR A 126 10.55 9.45 16.08
N MET A 127 10.25 9.73 14.82
CA MET A 127 10.33 11.09 14.27
C MET A 127 9.23 12.03 14.81
N THR A 128 8.06 11.50 15.18
CA THR A 128 6.93 12.32 15.64
C THR A 128 6.85 12.47 17.16
N THR A 129 7.32 11.49 17.92
CA THR A 129 7.22 11.48 19.39
C THR A 129 8.56 11.54 20.11
N GLN A 130 9.68 11.45 19.37
CA GLN A 130 11.03 11.23 19.92
C GLN A 130 11.16 9.99 20.81
N SER A 131 10.16 9.11 20.79
CA SER A 131 10.09 7.89 21.57
C SER A 131 10.25 6.69 20.65
N LYS A 132 10.89 5.62 21.15
CA LYS A 132 10.95 4.36 20.41
C LYS A 132 9.58 3.70 20.46
N LEU A 133 9.12 3.20 19.31
CA LEU A 133 7.98 2.31 19.26
C LEU A 133 8.30 1.05 20.09
N LYS A 134 7.49 0.74 21.09
CA LYS A 134 7.61 -0.54 21.80
C LYS A 134 7.12 -1.65 20.89
N GLU A 135 7.95 -2.68 20.70
CA GLU A 135 7.72 -3.69 19.66
C GLU A 135 6.50 -4.59 19.89
N ASP A 136 6.04 -4.67 21.13
CA ASP A 136 4.90 -5.45 21.62
C ASP A 136 3.57 -4.69 21.55
N GLU A 137 3.60 -3.38 21.28
CA GLU A 137 2.40 -2.57 21.24
C GLU A 137 1.58 -2.75 19.95
N TRP A 138 2.18 -3.27 18.87
CA TRP A 138 1.51 -3.41 17.58
C TRP A 138 1.28 -4.87 17.20
N GLN A 139 0.04 -5.19 16.83
CA GLN A 139 -0.38 -6.55 16.49
C GLN A 139 -0.46 -6.75 14.98
N LEU A 140 0.11 -7.85 14.50
CA LEU A 140 -0.12 -8.34 13.14
C LEU A 140 -1.39 -9.19 13.10
N HIS A 141 -2.30 -8.85 12.20
CA HIS A 141 -3.46 -9.65 11.86
C HIS A 141 -3.34 -10.12 10.41
N ILE A 142 -3.44 -11.43 10.21
CA ILE A 142 -3.55 -12.04 8.88
C ILE A 142 -4.97 -12.60 8.83
N PRO A 143 -5.88 -12.02 8.01
CA PRO A 143 -7.23 -12.52 7.87
C PRO A 143 -7.24 -13.98 7.43
N SER A 144 -8.22 -14.74 7.91
CA SER A 144 -8.46 -16.09 7.40
C SER A 144 -8.74 -16.04 5.88
N LYS A 145 -8.36 -17.11 5.18
CA LYS A 145 -8.67 -17.33 3.76
C LYS A 145 -10.15 -17.25 3.42
N SER A 146 -11.03 -17.44 4.42
CA SER A 146 -12.49 -17.30 4.26
C SER A 146 -12.99 -15.85 4.37
N CYS A 147 -12.17 -14.93 4.88
CA CYS A 147 -12.55 -13.52 5.13
C CYS A 147 -12.22 -12.60 3.95
N ILE A 148 -11.32 -13.04 3.06
CA ILE A 148 -10.93 -12.30 1.86
C ILE A 148 -11.09 -13.20 0.64
N PRO A 149 -11.54 -12.68 -0.51
CA PRO A 149 -11.60 -13.47 -1.73
C PRO A 149 -10.16 -13.80 -2.17
N LEU A 150 -9.89 -15.08 -2.43
CA LEU A 150 -8.60 -15.53 -2.95
C LEU A 150 -8.61 -15.53 -4.46
N GLN A 151 -7.49 -15.11 -5.06
CA GLN A 151 -7.32 -15.20 -6.50
C GLN A 151 -7.13 -16.67 -6.92
N PRO A 152 -7.76 -17.10 -8.03
CA PRO A 152 -7.59 -18.44 -8.57
C PRO A 152 -6.35 -18.57 -9.48
N ASP A 153 -5.82 -17.45 -9.98
CA ASP A 153 -4.73 -17.40 -10.96
C ASP A 153 -3.46 -16.73 -10.40
N GLY A 154 -2.42 -16.59 -11.23
CA GLY A 154 -1.12 -16.02 -10.82
C GLY A 154 -0.89 -14.55 -11.20
N SER A 155 -1.86 -13.89 -11.85
CA SER A 155 -1.70 -12.56 -12.47
C SER A 155 -2.67 -11.51 -11.93
N SER A 156 -3.79 -11.92 -11.35
CA SER A 156 -4.87 -11.02 -10.93
C SER A 156 -4.62 -10.33 -9.59
N CYS A 157 -3.46 -10.51 -8.94
CA CYS A 157 -3.18 -10.00 -7.59
C CYS A 157 -3.39 -8.50 -7.46
N GLY A 158 -2.96 -7.72 -8.46
CA GLY A 158 -3.16 -6.28 -8.45
C GLY A 158 -4.62 -5.84 -8.60
N VAL A 159 -5.53 -6.69 -9.11
CA VAL A 159 -6.97 -6.39 -9.23
C VAL A 159 -7.70 -6.64 -7.90
N TYR A 160 -7.20 -7.60 -7.12
CA TYR A 160 -7.73 -7.91 -5.79
C TYR A 160 -7.24 -6.91 -4.71
N VAL A 161 -6.08 -6.29 -4.93
CA VAL A 161 -5.53 -5.19 -4.12
C VAL A 161 -6.24 -3.88 -4.42
#